data_AF-A0A7W0KN22-F1
#
_entry.id   AF-A0A7W0KN22-F1
#
_cell.length_a   1.000
_cell.length_b   1.000
_cell.length_c   1.000
_cell.angle_alpha   90.00
_cell.angle_beta   90.00
_cell.angle_gamma   90.00
#
_symmetry.space_group_name_H-M   'P 1'
#
loop_
_entity.id
_entity.type
_entity.pdbx_description
1 polymer ?
#
loop_
_entity_poly.entity_id
_entity_poly.type
_entity_poly.pdbx_seq_one_letter_code
_entity_poly.pdbx_strand_id
1 'polypeptide(L)'
;MADRALPDRALPDRVFPERVATVSVHTSPLDQPGAGDAGGMNVFIVEVSKRLAAQGIEVDVFTRATSSDLGPVEILAPGVNVRHITAGP
;
A
#
# COMPACT_ATOMS: atom_id res chain seq x y z
N MET A 1 7.01 -35.71 -7.71
CA MET A 1 6.60 -34.31 -7.99
C MET A 1 7.83 -33.44 -7.76
N ALA A 2 8.44 -32.94 -8.84
CA ALA A 2 9.70 -32.23 -8.76
C ALA A 2 9.51 -30.89 -8.04
N ASP A 3 10.17 -30.76 -6.89
CA ASP A 3 10.50 -29.48 -6.29
C ASP A 3 11.52 -28.79 -7.20
N ARG A 4 11.04 -27.89 -8.06
CA ARG A 4 11.88 -27.06 -8.91
C ARG A 4 12.43 -25.95 -8.02
N ALA A 5 13.49 -26.27 -7.27
CA ALA A 5 14.36 -25.28 -6.66
C ALA A 5 14.77 -24.28 -7.76
N LEU A 6 14.27 -23.05 -7.66
CA LEU A 6 14.72 -21.96 -8.50
C LEU A 6 16.23 -21.80 -8.26
N PRO A 7 17.07 -21.78 -9.32
CA PRO A 7 18.51 -21.69 -9.14
C PRO A 7 18.86 -20.41 -8.37
N ASP A 8 19.78 -20.56 -7.42
CA ASP A 8 20.44 -19.49 -6.68
C ASP A 8 21.29 -18.66 -7.65
N ARG A 9 20.61 -17.81 -8.41
CA ARG A 9 21.26 -16.74 -9.14
C ARG A 9 21.40 -15.61 -8.15
N ALA A 10 22.53 -15.57 -7.44
CA ALA A 10 22.92 -14.46 -6.57
C ALA A 10 22.68 -13.14 -7.31
N LEU A 11 21.55 -12.51 -7.02
CA LEU A 11 21.29 -11.13 -7.37
C LEU A 11 22.26 -10.33 -6.49
N PRO A 12 22.88 -9.24 -6.99
CA PRO A 12 23.70 -8.38 -6.14
C PRO A 12 22.92 -8.07 -4.86
N ASP A 13 23.59 -8.04 -3.69
CA ASP A 13 22.98 -7.81 -2.36
C ASP A 13 21.74 -6.95 -2.54
N ARG A 14 20.57 -7.62 -2.53
CA ARG A 14 19.37 -7.01 -3.09
C ARG A 14 18.99 -5.94 -2.09
N VAL A 15 19.33 -4.69 -2.41
CA VAL A 15 18.93 -3.53 -1.61
C VAL A 15 17.42 -3.46 -1.73
N PHE A 16 16.73 -4.07 -0.77
CA PHE A 16 15.30 -3.89 -0.62
C PHE A 16 15.07 -2.45 -0.13
N PRO A 17 14.07 -1.75 -0.67
CA PRO A 17 13.76 -0.42 -0.20
C PRO A 17 13.34 -0.50 1.27
N GLU A 18 13.84 0.41 2.11
CA GLU A 18 13.37 0.54 3.50
C GLU A 18 11.92 1.05 3.54
N ARG A 19 11.49 1.78 2.51
CA ARG A 19 10.16 2.37 2.41
C ARG A 19 9.64 2.43 0.97
N VAL A 20 8.35 2.20 0.79
CA VAL A 20 7.63 2.26 -0.49
C VAL A 20 6.52 3.31 -0.44
N ALA A 21 6.41 4.11 -1.50
CA ALA A 21 5.30 5.01 -1.73
C ALA A 21 4.34 4.40 -2.77
N THR A 22 3.12 4.09 -2.35
CA THR A 22 2.06 3.59 -3.23
C THR A 22 1.10 4.72 -3.56
N VAL A 23 0.74 4.91 -4.82
CA VAL A 23 -0.18 5.97 -5.24
C VAL A 23 -1.51 5.34 -5.66
N SER A 24 -2.61 5.74 -5.00
CA SER A 24 -3.98 5.27 -5.25
C SER A 24 -4.91 6.48 -5.37
N VAL A 25 -4.98 7.09 -6.55
CA VAL A 25 -5.71 8.35 -6.77
C VAL A 25 -7.21 8.14 -6.94
N HIS A 26 -7.61 7.05 -7.61
CA HIS A 26 -8.99 6.86 -8.06
C HIS A 26 -9.95 6.49 -6.92
N THR A 27 -9.45 5.89 -5.84
CA THR A 27 -10.22 5.49 -4.65
C THR A 27 -9.29 5.38 -3.43
N SER A 28 -9.81 5.64 -2.23
CA SER A 28 -9.03 5.49 -1.00
C SER A 28 -8.93 4.01 -0.58
N PRO A 29 -7.77 3.52 -0.13
CA PRO A 29 -7.64 2.17 0.43
C PRO A 29 -8.44 1.96 1.72
N LEU A 30 -8.92 3.05 2.35
CA LEU A 30 -9.76 3.00 3.55
C LEU A 30 -11.26 2.91 3.23
N ASP A 31 -11.65 3.10 1.97
CA ASP A 31 -13.04 3.00 1.57
C ASP A 31 -13.53 1.54 1.73
N GLN A 32 -14.74 1.38 2.28
CA GLN A 32 -15.33 0.06 2.50
C GLN A 32 -15.45 -0.71 1.18
N PRO A 33 -14.84 -1.91 1.04
CA PRO A 33 -14.97 -2.71 -0.15
C PRO A 33 -16.44 -3.05 -0.45
N GLY A 34 -16.87 -2.87 -1.70
CA GLY A 34 -18.24 -3.12 -2.15
C GLY A 34 -19.18 -1.91 -2.07
N ALA A 35 -18.68 -0.73 -1.67
CA ALA A 35 -19.39 0.54 -1.71
C ALA A 35 -18.72 1.53 -2.69
N GLY A 36 -19.52 2.20 -3.54
CA GLY A 36 -19.00 3.15 -4.54
C GLY A 36 -18.01 2.49 -5.51
N ASP A 37 -16.85 3.13 -5.73
CA ASP A 37 -15.78 2.61 -6.58
C ASP A 37 -14.80 1.67 -5.83
N ALA A 38 -14.97 1.48 -4.52
CA ALA A 38 -14.06 0.67 -3.70
C ALA A 38 -14.26 -0.82 -3.97
N GLY A 39 -13.24 -1.45 -4.57
CA GLY A 39 -13.31 -2.81 -5.08
C GLY A 39 -12.08 -3.66 -4.73
N GLY A 40 -11.77 -4.62 -5.60
CA GLY A 40 -10.65 -5.55 -5.39
C GLY A 40 -9.27 -4.86 -5.32
N MET A 41 -9.12 -3.69 -5.94
CA MET A 41 -7.87 -2.92 -5.92
C MET A 41 -7.56 -2.36 -4.53
N ASN A 42 -8.58 -1.86 -3.82
CA ASN A 42 -8.43 -1.31 -2.48
C ASN A 42 -7.96 -2.42 -1.53
N VAL A 43 -8.63 -3.58 -1.58
CA VAL A 43 -8.24 -4.77 -0.81
C VAL A 43 -6.82 -5.20 -1.17
N PHE A 44 -6.48 -5.25 -2.45
CA PHE A 44 -5.14 -5.60 -2.91
C PHE A 44 -4.05 -4.66 -2.35
N ILE A 45 -4.25 -3.34 -2.44
CA ILE A 45 -3.31 -2.33 -1.93
C ILE A 45 -3.10 -2.52 -0.43
N VAL A 46 -4.18 -2.66 0.33
CA VAL A 46 -4.12 -2.89 1.79
C VAL A 46 -3.33 -4.16 2.12
N GLU A 47 -3.66 -5.25 1.44
CA GLU A 47 -3.11 -6.57 1.73
C GLU A 47 -1.64 -6.72 1.30
N VAL A 48 -1.23 -6.09 0.20
CA VAL A 48 0.18 -6.02 -0.22
C VAL A 48 0.97 -5.13 0.74
N SER A 49 0.44 -3.97 1.12
CA SER A 49 1.13 -3.02 2.01
C SER A 49 1.42 -3.64 3.38
N LYS A 50 0.45 -4.37 3.96
CA LYS A 50 0.65 -5.10 5.22
C LYS A 50 1.75 -6.16 5.11
N ARG A 51 1.81 -6.90 3.99
CA ARG A 51 2.83 -7.94 3.78
C ARG A 51 4.23 -7.35 3.60
N LEU A 52 4.35 -6.19 2.97
CA LEU A 52 5.61 -5.43 2.89
C LEU A 52 6.05 -4.94 4.28
N ALA A 53 5.13 -4.35 5.06
CA ALA A 53 5.43 -3.91 6.42
C ALA A 53 5.85 -5.07 7.34
N ALA A 54 5.21 -6.24 7.21
CA ALA A 54 5.61 -7.44 7.93
C ALA A 54 7.02 -7.95 7.56
N GLN A 55 7.57 -7.54 6.41
CA GLN A 55 8.94 -7.83 5.98
C GLN A 55 9.92 -6.69 6.32
N GLY A 56 9.48 -5.68 7.10
CA GLY A 56 10.30 -4.55 7.52
C GLY A 56 10.35 -3.40 6.51
N ILE A 57 9.50 -3.42 5.48
CA ILE A 57 9.42 -2.36 4.47
C ILE A 57 8.25 -1.46 4.80
N GLU A 58 8.51 -0.23 5.20
CA GLU A 58 7.46 0.73 5.53
C GLU A 58 6.69 1.16 4.28
N VAL A 59 5.38 1.41 4.40
CA VAL A 59 4.54 1.79 3.27
C VAL A 59 3.75 3.05 3.57
N ASP A 60 3.81 4.02 2.66
CA ASP A 60 2.89 5.15 2.62
C ASP A 60 2.00 5.03 1.38
N VAL A 61 0.69 4.97 1.58
CA VAL A 61 -0.31 4.98 0.51
C VAL A 61 -0.86 6.39 0.37
N PHE A 62 -0.57 7.03 -0.75
CA PHE A 62 -1.05 8.36 -1.08
C PHE A 62 -2.37 8.27 -1.84
N THR A 63 -3.39 8.97 -1.33
CA THR A 63 -4.70 9.07 -1.98
C THR A 63 -5.22 10.49 -1.93
N ARG A 64 -6.18 10.81 -2.78
CA ARG A 64 -6.81 12.14 -2.81
C ARG A 64 -7.69 12.31 -1.56
N ALA A 65 -7.60 13.45 -0.90
CA ALA A 65 -8.56 13.83 0.13
C ALA A 65 -9.95 14.09 -0.51
N THR A 66 -10.98 13.41 -0.03
CA THR A 66 -12.37 13.57 -0.51
C THR A 66 -13.22 14.49 0.38
N SER A 67 -12.73 14.80 1.58
CA SER A 67 -13.31 15.77 2.52
C SER A 67 -12.20 16.55 3.24
N SER A 68 -12.51 17.78 3.67
CA SER A 68 -11.64 18.59 4.54
C SER A 68 -11.48 18.01 5.95
N ASP A 69 -12.36 17.10 6.36
CA ASP A 69 -12.37 16.52 7.71
C ASP A 69 -11.38 15.34 7.85
N LEU A 70 -10.80 14.87 6.75
CA LEU A 70 -9.81 13.79 6.75
C LEU A 70 -8.48 14.30 7.30
N GLY A 71 -7.89 13.52 8.20
CA GLY A 71 -6.54 13.80 8.70
C GLY A 71 -5.50 13.68 7.58
N PRO A 72 -4.41 14.45 7.60
CA PRO A 72 -3.37 14.39 6.57
C PRO A 72 -2.67 13.02 6.51
N VAL A 73 -2.63 12.30 7.63
CA VAL A 73 -2.08 10.94 7.75
C VAL A 73 -2.96 10.11 8.67
N GLU A 74 -3.28 8.90 8.25
CA GLU A 74 -3.98 7.89 9.04
C GLU A 74 -3.17 6.59 9.09
N ILE A 75 -3.10 5.96 10.27
CA ILE A 75 -2.37 4.71 10.45
C ILE A 75 -3.31 3.56 10.05
N LEU A 76 -2.95 2.83 9.00
CA LEU A 76 -3.71 1.68 8.54
C LEU A 76 -3.32 0.40 9.29
N ALA A 77 -2.03 0.22 9.53
CA ALA A 77 -1.43 -0.88 10.27
C ALA A 77 -0.02 -0.48 10.75
N PRO A 78 0.61 -1.22 11.68
CA PRO A 78 2.03 -0.99 11.99
C PRO A 78 2.89 -1.00 10.72
N GLY A 79 3.61 0.09 10.47
CA GLY A 79 4.43 0.26 9.28
C GLY A 79 3.68 0.64 7.99
N VAL A 80 2.36 0.89 8.05
CA VAL A 80 1.54 1.31 6.90
C VAL A 80 0.70 2.55 7.22
N ASN A 81 0.93 3.63 6.48
CA ASN A 81 0.15 4.85 6.60
C ASN A 81 -0.64 5.14 5.33
N VAL A 82 -1.77 5.81 5.46
CA VAL A 82 -2.51 6.45 4.38
C VAL A 82 -2.31 7.95 4.49
N ARG A 83 -1.89 8.59 3.40
CA ARG A 83 -1.61 10.03 3.33
C ARG A 83 -2.60 10.68 2.39
N HIS A 84 -3.43 11.55 2.95
CA HIS A 84 -4.41 12.30 2.20
C HIS A 84 -3.76 13.53 1.57
N ILE A 85 -3.79 13.58 0.24
CA ILE A 85 -3.28 14.70 -0.54
C ILE A 85 -4.44 15.64 -0.86
N THR A 86 -4.34 16.87 -0.38
CA THR A 86 -5.24 17.95 -0.78
C THR A 86 -5.04 18.25 -2.26
N ALA A 87 -6.00 17.87 -3.09
CA ALA A 87 -5.95 18.05 -4.53
C ALA A 87 -7.25 18.68 -5.04
N GLY A 88 -7.55 19.90 -4.56
CA GLY A 88 -8.68 20.74 -4.97
C GLY A 88 -10.07 20.07 -4.98
N PRO A 89 -11.13 20.80 -5.38
CA PRO A 89 -12.28 20.21 -6.05
C PRO A 89 -11.91 19.71 -7.45
#